data_AF-A0A7Z2VXM7-F1
#
_entry.id   AF-A0A7Z2VXM7-F1
#
_cell.length_a   1.000
_cell.length_b   1.000
_cell.length_c   1.000
_cell.angle_alpha   90.00
_cell.angle_beta   90.00
_cell.angle_gamma   90.00
#
_symmetry.space_group_name_H-M   'P 1'
#
loop_
_entity.id
_entity.type
_entity.pdbx_description
1 polymer ?
#
loop_
_entity_poly.entity_id
_entity_poly.type
_entity_poly.pdbx_seq_one_letter_code
_entity_poly.pdbx_strand_id
1 'polypeptide(L)'
;MTIDQDQPSRPTGDPAPEMPLRRLLYRFLFFDWLFHDVGAARNLFERHAAHQHNRRMSRYLPVYLRRWSFLTAFDFGLGLLCEKVLQAGLLSAWWFTWSCVTFTGMVVITVAWLILNHARLS
;
A
#
# COMPACT_ATOMS: atom_id res chain seq x y z
N MET A 1 16.96 18.66 57.25
CA MET A 1 17.49 17.89 56.10
C MET A 1 16.29 17.45 55.28
N THR A 2 15.83 18.34 54.40
CA THR A 2 14.71 18.11 53.49
C THR A 2 15.25 17.36 52.29
N ILE A 3 14.77 16.14 52.07
CA ILE A 3 15.11 15.34 50.89
C ILE A 3 14.23 15.88 49.76
N ASP A 4 14.86 16.62 48.85
CA ASP A 4 14.27 16.99 47.56
C ASP A 4 13.93 15.71 46.79
N GLN A 5 12.64 15.50 46.59
CA GLN A 5 12.10 14.40 45.82
C GLN A 5 12.15 14.81 44.35
N ASP A 6 13.25 14.52 43.66
CA ASP A 6 13.37 14.67 42.21
C ASP A 6 12.33 13.76 41.53
N GLN A 7 11.17 14.33 41.24
CA GLN A 7 10.10 13.69 40.53
C GLN A 7 10.51 13.61 39.05
N PRO A 8 10.68 12.42 38.45
CA PRO A 8 11.05 12.31 37.05
C PRO A 8 9.94 12.95 36.21
N SER A 9 10.30 14.00 35.48
CA SER A 9 9.45 14.66 34.50
C SER A 9 8.86 13.62 33.54
N ARG A 10 7.56 13.36 33.68
CA ARG A 10 6.76 12.59 32.71
C ARG A 10 7.02 13.20 31.34
N PRO A 11 7.44 12.43 30.31
CA PRO A 11 7.42 12.95 28.95
C PRO A 11 5.96 13.30 28.65
N THR A 12 5.70 14.60 28.52
CA THR A 12 4.49 15.15 27.91
C THR A 12 4.29 14.40 26.61
N GLY A 13 3.20 13.65 26.52
CA GLY A 13 2.83 12.95 25.30
C GLY A 13 2.62 13.98 24.21
N ASP A 14 3.63 14.15 23.36
CA ASP A 14 3.44 14.83 22.09
C ASP A 14 2.25 14.15 21.39
N PRO A 15 1.22 14.91 20.98
CA PRO A 15 0.15 14.33 20.19
C PRO A 15 0.81 13.69 18.97
N ALA A 16 0.64 12.38 18.82
CA ALA A 16 1.19 11.64 17.69
C ALA A 16 0.79 12.40 16.41
N PRO A 17 1.76 12.78 15.56
CA PRO A 17 1.50 13.70 14.46
C PRO A 17 0.34 13.16 13.62
N GLU A 18 -0.76 13.90 13.58
CA GLU A 18 -1.97 13.52 12.87
C GLU A 18 -1.61 13.30 11.40
N MET A 19 -1.62 12.04 10.95
CA MET A 19 -1.21 11.74 9.59
C MET A 19 -2.28 12.25 8.63
N PRO A 20 -1.94 13.11 7.65
CA PRO A 20 -2.92 13.62 6.71
C PRO A 20 -3.55 12.49 5.90
N LEU A 21 -4.88 12.54 5.69
CA LEU A 21 -5.66 11.51 5.00
C LEU A 21 -5.05 11.13 3.64
N ARG A 22 -4.50 12.09 2.89
CA ARG A 22 -3.81 11.84 1.61
C ARG A 22 -2.61 10.89 1.76
N ARG A 23 -1.83 11.06 2.83
CA ARG A 23 -0.65 10.21 3.11
C ARG A 23 -1.10 8.83 3.57
N LEU A 24 -2.20 8.75 4.30
CA LEU A 24 -2.83 7.49 4.68
C LEU A 24 -3.34 6.73 3.46
N LEU A 25 -4.08 7.40 2.56
CA LEU A 25 -4.56 6.84 1.30
C LEU A 25 -3.40 6.39 0.41
N TYR A 26 -2.35 7.20 0.29
CA TYR A 26 -1.16 6.81 -0.46
C TYR A 26 -0.50 5.56 0.11
N ARG A 27 -0.29 5.47 1.44
CA ARG A 27 0.25 4.25 2.08
C ARG A 27 -0.70 3.05 2.02
N PHE A 28 -1.99 3.30 1.85
CA PHE A 28 -3.03 2.27 1.75
C PHE A 28 -3.15 1.72 0.32
N LEU A 29 -3.05 2.58 -0.70
CA LEU A 29 -3.10 2.21 -2.12
C LEU A 29 -1.72 1.77 -2.64
N PHE A 30 -0.69 2.57 -2.40
CA PHE A 30 0.64 2.41 -2.98
C PHE A 30 1.60 1.70 -2.02
N PHE A 31 2.27 0.67 -2.56
CA PHE A 31 3.34 -0.07 -1.89
C PHE A 31 4.73 0.46 -2.25
N ASP A 32 4.81 1.50 -3.09
CA ASP A 32 6.07 2.09 -3.56
C ASP A 32 6.98 2.51 -2.38
N TRP A 33 6.40 3.10 -1.33
CA TRP A 33 7.11 3.46 -0.10
C TRP A 33 7.69 2.25 0.67
N LEU A 34 7.14 1.05 0.44
CA LEU A 34 7.60 -0.17 1.10
C LEU A 34 8.90 -0.71 0.48
N PHE A 35 9.21 -0.34 -0.75
CA PHE A 35 10.40 -0.81 -1.44
C PHE A 35 11.42 0.30 -1.53
N HIS A 36 12.65 -0.03 -1.13
CA HIS A 36 13.76 0.88 -1.34
C HIS A 36 14.31 0.67 -2.75
N ASP A 37 14.45 1.77 -3.52
CA ASP A 37 15.03 1.72 -4.86
C ASP A 37 16.49 1.23 -4.82
N VAL A 38 16.74 0.06 -5.43
CA VAL A 38 18.05 -0.59 -5.49
C VAL A 38 18.95 0.09 -6.53
N GLY A 39 18.37 0.82 -7.49
CA GLY A 39 19.09 1.49 -8.57
C GLY A 39 19.97 2.65 -8.11
N ALA A 40 19.56 3.34 -7.04
CA ALA A 40 20.25 4.50 -6.49
C ALA A 40 21.53 4.16 -5.69
N ALA A 41 21.73 2.89 -5.33
CA ALA A 41 22.87 2.47 -4.51
C ALA A 41 24.17 2.44 -5.33
N ARG A 42 25.18 3.18 -4.87
CA ARG A 42 26.53 3.27 -5.47
C ARG A 42 27.39 2.03 -5.20
N ASN A 43 27.11 1.28 -4.12
CA ASN A 43 27.93 0.15 -3.68
C ASN A 43 27.17 -1.19 -3.75
N LEU A 44 27.89 -2.27 -4.06
CA LEU A 44 27.34 -3.63 -4.14
C LEU A 44 26.73 -4.11 -2.80
N PHE A 45 27.31 -3.70 -1.67
CA PHE A 45 26.81 -4.04 -0.34
C PHE A 45 25.50 -3.33 0.00
N GLU A 46 25.37 -2.05 -0.34
CA GLU A 46 24.11 -1.30 -0.18
C GLU A 46 23.00 -1.88 -1.06
N ARG A 47 23.34 -2.31 -2.29
CA ARG A 47 22.40 -3.03 -3.15
C ARG A 47 21.91 -4.33 -2.54
N HIS A 48 22.81 -5.14 -1.97
CA HIS A 48 22.41 -6.40 -1.32
C HIS A 48 21.56 -6.18 -0.08
N ALA A 49 21.88 -5.17 0.74
CA ALA A 49 21.09 -4.80 1.91
C ALA A 49 19.68 -4.31 1.52
N ALA A 50 19.58 -3.45 0.50
CA ALA A 50 18.30 -2.98 -0.04
C ALA A 50 17.47 -4.14 -0.62
N HIS A 51 18.12 -5.07 -1.34
CA HIS A 51 17.45 -6.27 -1.88
C HIS A 51 16.91 -7.16 -0.76
N GLN A 52 17.70 -7.42 0.28
CA GLN A 52 17.27 -8.26 1.41
C GLN A 52 16.13 -7.61 2.20
N HIS A 53 16.14 -6.28 2.36
CA HIS A 53 15.05 -5.52 2.97
C HIS A 53 13.76 -5.62 2.15
N ASN A 54 13.84 -5.36 0.85
CA ASN A 54 12.74 -5.51 -0.10
C ASN A 54 12.16 -6.93 -0.10
N ARG A 55 13.02 -7.96 0.03
CA ARG A 55 12.60 -9.35 0.19
C ARG A 55 11.79 -9.58 1.46
N ARG A 56 12.23 -9.06 2.61
CA ARG A 56 11.48 -9.22 3.87
C ARG A 56 10.12 -8.53 3.82
N MET A 57 10.04 -7.38 3.16
CA MET A 57 8.79 -6.63 3.02
C MET A 57 7.84 -7.18 1.95
N SER A 58 8.31 -8.00 1.01
CA SER A 58 7.48 -8.63 -0.03
C SER A 58 6.29 -9.44 0.52
N ARG A 59 6.36 -9.89 1.78
CA ARG A 59 5.28 -10.62 2.46
C ARG A 59 4.00 -9.79 2.60
N TYR A 60 4.09 -8.46 2.56
CA TYR A 60 2.93 -7.58 2.70
C TYR A 60 2.20 -7.32 1.38
N LEU A 61 2.82 -7.53 0.22
CA LEU A 61 2.20 -7.37 -1.11
C LEU A 61 0.88 -8.15 -1.29
N PRO A 62 0.78 -9.45 -0.95
CA PRO A 62 -0.49 -10.18 -1.08
C PRO A 62 -1.60 -9.65 -0.16
N VAL A 63 -1.23 -9.00 0.96
CA VAL A 63 -2.20 -8.32 1.84
C VAL A 63 -2.77 -7.09 1.15
N TYR A 64 -1.94 -6.32 0.45
CA TYR A 64 -2.39 -5.22 -0.41
C TYR A 64 -3.25 -5.73 -1.56
N LEU A 65 -2.83 -6.82 -2.22
CA LEU A 65 -3.58 -7.43 -3.32
C LEU A 65 -5.00 -7.83 -2.87
N ARG A 66 -5.16 -8.43 -1.68
CA ARG A 66 -6.49 -8.74 -1.12
C ARG A 66 -7.37 -7.50 -0.96
N ARG A 67 -6.82 -6.38 -0.46
CA ARG A 67 -7.56 -5.12 -0.28
C ARG A 67 -8.01 -4.55 -1.63
N TRP A 68 -7.12 -4.56 -2.61
CA TRP A 68 -7.42 -4.11 -3.97
C TRP A 68 -8.44 -5.02 -4.68
N SER A 69 -8.36 -6.34 -4.49
CA SER A 69 -9.35 -7.27 -5.04
C SER A 69 -10.75 -7.02 -4.50
N PHE A 70 -10.89 -6.68 -3.21
CA PHE A 70 -12.19 -6.26 -2.66
C PHE A 70 -12.71 -4.98 -3.33
N LEU A 71 -11.84 -4.00 -3.58
CA LEU A 71 -12.22 -2.76 -4.25
C LEU A 71 -12.68 -3.04 -5.68
N THR A 72 -11.89 -3.79 -6.46
CA THR A 72 -12.24 -4.16 -7.84
C THR A 72 -13.53 -4.99 -7.91
N ALA A 73 -13.72 -5.95 -7.00
CA ALA A 73 -14.96 -6.74 -6.94
C ALA A 73 -16.17 -5.86 -6.56
N PHE A 74 -15.98 -4.90 -5.65
CA PHE A 74 -17.01 -3.94 -5.25
C PHE A 74 -17.38 -3.01 -6.41
N ASP A 75 -16.40 -2.41 -7.09
CA ASP A 75 -16.61 -1.54 -8.25
C ASP A 75 -17.29 -2.28 -9.41
N PHE A 76 -16.83 -3.51 -9.70
CA PHE A 76 -17.45 -4.36 -10.73
C PHE A 76 -18.88 -4.75 -10.36
N GLY A 77 -19.11 -5.09 -9.09
CA GLY A 77 -20.45 -5.36 -8.56
C GLY A 77 -21.38 -4.16 -8.68
N LEU A 78 -20.90 -2.95 -8.37
CA LEU A 78 -21.67 -1.71 -8.56
C LEU A 78 -21.96 -1.43 -10.04
N GLY A 79 -21.00 -1.71 -10.93
CA GLY A 79 -21.20 -1.61 -12.38
C GLY A 79 -22.33 -2.50 -12.86
N LEU A 80 -22.31 -3.79 -12.47
CA LEU A 80 -23.38 -4.74 -12.78
C LEU A 80 -24.73 -4.32 -12.17
N LEU A 81 -24.73 -3.81 -10.94
CA LEU A 81 -25.95 -3.33 -10.28
C LEU A 81 -26.53 -2.12 -11.01
N CYS A 82 -25.69 -1.16 -11.41
CA CYS A 82 -26.11 0.04 -12.15
C CYS A 82 -26.65 -0.32 -13.54
N GLU A 83 -26.02 -1.27 -14.23
CA GLU A 83 -26.50 -1.77 -15.52
C GLU A 83 -27.88 -2.42 -15.39
N LYS A 84 -28.06 -3.25 -14.35
CA LYS A 84 -29.32 -3.98 -14.08
C LYS A 84 -30.44 -3.08 -13.56
N VAL A 85 -30.13 -2.05 -12.77
CA VAL A 85 -31.12 -1.22 -12.07
C VAL A 85 -31.48 0.06 -12.84
N LEU A 86 -30.52 0.70 -13.52
CA LEU A 86 -30.73 2.04 -14.08
C LEU A 86 -30.89 2.11 -15.61
N GLN A 87 -30.53 1.07 -16.38
CA GLN A 87 -30.42 1.16 -17.87
C GLN A 87 -29.64 2.40 -18.36
N ALA A 88 -28.82 3.01 -17.50
CA ALA A 88 -28.12 4.26 -17.76
C ALA A 88 -26.70 3.95 -18.24
N GLY A 89 -26.52 3.82 -19.55
CA GLY A 89 -25.24 3.45 -20.17
C GLY A 89 -24.06 4.37 -19.78
N LEU A 90 -24.30 5.67 -19.54
CA LEU A 90 -23.25 6.61 -19.12
C LEU A 90 -22.70 6.32 -17.73
N LEU A 91 -23.55 5.95 -16.76
CA LEU A 91 -23.09 5.65 -15.40
C LEU A 91 -22.24 4.38 -15.41
N SER A 92 -22.66 3.36 -16.18
CA SER A 92 -21.91 2.12 -16.35
C SER A 92 -20.52 2.37 -16.94
N ALA A 93 -20.39 3.26 -17.94
CA ALA A 93 -19.09 3.62 -18.51
C ALA A 93 -18.14 4.26 -17.48
N TRP A 94 -18.66 5.10 -16.57
CA TRP A 94 -17.87 5.70 -15.50
C TRP A 94 -17.35 4.66 -14.50
N TRP A 95 -18.24 3.78 -14.02
CA TRP A 95 -17.87 2.68 -13.12
C TRP A 95 -16.88 1.71 -13.77
N PHE A 96 -17.06 1.42 -15.06
CA PHE A 96 -16.15 0.58 -15.82
C PHE A 96 -14.75 1.19 -15.94
N THR A 97 -14.68 2.49 -16.20
CA THR A 97 -13.41 3.23 -16.23
C THR A 97 -12.69 3.12 -14.88
N TRP A 98 -13.44 3.27 -13.78
CA TRP A 98 -12.90 3.11 -12.43
C TRP A 98 -12.40 1.68 -12.16
N SER A 99 -13.17 0.67 -12.59
CA SER A 99 -12.77 -0.73 -12.51
C SER A 99 -11.49 -1.03 -13.30
N CYS A 100 -11.29 -0.36 -14.44
CA CYS A 100 -10.08 -0.53 -15.25
C CYS A 100 -8.84 0.05 -14.54
N VAL A 101 -9.00 1.19 -13.87
CA VAL A 101 -7.94 1.79 -13.03
C VAL A 101 -7.60 0.89 -11.85
N THR A 102 -8.60 0.33 -11.16
CA THR A 102 -8.35 -0.57 -10.03
C THR A 102 -7.71 -1.89 -10.48
N PHE A 103 -8.14 -2.43 -11.62
CA PHE A 103 -7.56 -3.62 -12.22
C PHE A 103 -6.09 -3.43 -12.60
N THR A 104 -5.75 -2.29 -13.20
CA THR A 104 -4.35 -1.95 -13.53
C THR A 104 -3.47 -1.93 -12.27
N GLY A 105 -3.97 -1.37 -11.16
CA GLY A 105 -3.31 -1.42 -9.86
C GLY A 105 -3.07 -2.87 -9.38
N MET A 106 -4.07 -3.74 -9.50
CA MET A 106 -3.95 -5.17 -9.19
C MET A 106 -2.85 -5.85 -10.02
N VAL A 107 -2.78 -5.58 -11.33
CA VAL A 107 -1.76 -6.17 -12.21
C VAL A 107 -0.36 -5.74 -11.78
N VAL A 108 -0.14 -4.45 -11.50
CA VAL A 108 1.16 -3.94 -11.04
C VAL A 108 1.60 -4.59 -9.72
N ILE A 109 0.70 -4.72 -8.75
CA ILE A 109 0.98 -5.41 -7.47
C ILE A 109 1.33 -6.88 -7.71
N THR A 110 0.61 -7.56 -8.60
CA THR A 110 0.81 -8.97 -8.93
C THR A 110 2.17 -9.19 -9.60
N VAL A 111 2.51 -8.36 -10.58
CA VAL A 111 3.81 -8.42 -11.28
C VAL A 111 4.95 -8.14 -10.30
N ALA A 112 4.84 -7.11 -9.47
CA ALA A 112 5.85 -6.81 -8.44
C ALA A 112 6.02 -7.97 -7.44
N TRP A 113 4.92 -8.65 -7.08
CA TRP A 113 4.97 -9.83 -6.24
C TRP A 113 5.62 -11.02 -6.95
N LEU A 114 5.29 -11.31 -8.21
CA LEU A 114 5.86 -12.40 -9.02
C LEU A 114 7.37 -12.23 -9.21
N ILE A 115 7.79 -11.11 -9.81
CA ILE A 115 8.85 -10.25 -9.27
C ILE A 115 9.76 -10.84 -8.19
N LEU A 116 9.42 -10.42 -6.98
CA LEU A 116 10.10 -10.69 -5.74
C LEU A 116 9.99 -12.15 -5.28
N ASN A 117 8.93 -12.87 -5.69
CA ASN A 117 8.73 -14.28 -5.36
C ASN A 117 9.62 -15.20 -6.22
N HIS A 118 9.76 -14.94 -7.52
CA HIS A 118 10.74 -15.65 -8.35
C HIS A 118 12.17 -15.37 -7.87
N ALA A 119 12.45 -14.15 -7.43
CA ALA A 119 13.72 -13.82 -6.75
C ALA A 119 13.88 -14.48 -5.35
N ARG A 120 12.88 -15.21 -4.82
CA ARG A 120 13.05 -16.07 -3.64
C ARG A 120 13.46 -17.49 -4.00
N LEU A 121 13.19 -17.94 -5.22
CA LEU A 121 13.44 -19.32 -5.68
C LEU A 121 14.77 -19.48 -6.43
N SER A 122 15.34 -18.38 -6.95
CA SER A 122 16.71 -18.33 -7.48
C SER A 122 17.72 -17.96 -6.39
#